data_AF-A0A836R955-F1
#
_entry.id   AF-A0A836R955-F1
#
_cell.length_a   1.000
_cell.length_b   1.000
_cell.length_c   1.000
_cell.angle_alpha   90.00
_cell.angle_beta   90.00
_cell.angle_gamma   90.00
#
_symmetry.space_group_name_H-M   'P 1'
#
loop_
_entity.id
_entity.type
_entity.pdbx_description
1 polymer ?
#
loop_
_entity_poly.entity_id
_entity_poly.type
_entity_poly.pdbx_seq_one_letter_code
_entity_poly.pdbx_strand_id
1 'polypeptide(L)'
;MRKIVLLLFVSVTLWANRITPSEVYAESMIIRQHVEFLLDYYKIMYNPEEIAKRTRFTRTKFQPRNVWQRGYELLVKINILRESHGLSRIEPVGMEPVEKLNPDMVYGQTQRVLAELRIFEVRLGIKVPHFTVKKFYHKTPSDVYNSLTYISALFDQLNHSELSPSYVFAEAMRIYDDLTMILQKLNIKDNTIPTVRKEGATPSDSMKRSILVLESIQRLQRDAGIESIDFSELYKKEASPSDVYTIIGIILAELQPIKAYVGLTNKVTPSAIKYNKKVPADIEQLMGWNLRKLSLISSLRRR
;
A
#
# COMPACT_ATOMS: atom_id res chain seq x y z
N MET A 1 50.97 -29.33 -37.85
CA MET A 1 49.50 -29.43 -37.72
C MET A 1 49.06 -28.70 -36.45
N ARG A 2 48.37 -27.56 -36.59
CA ARG A 2 47.84 -26.80 -35.43
C ARG A 2 46.49 -27.38 -35.04
N LYS A 3 46.37 -27.93 -33.82
CA LYS A 3 45.09 -28.35 -33.24
C LYS A 3 44.39 -27.11 -32.68
N ILE A 4 43.32 -26.68 -33.33
CA ILE A 4 42.39 -25.67 -32.80
C ILE A 4 41.51 -26.38 -31.77
N VAL A 5 41.66 -26.04 -30.49
CA VAL A 5 40.77 -26.49 -29.43
C VAL A 5 39.56 -25.56 -29.43
N LEU A 6 38.44 -26.03 -29.97
CA LEU A 6 37.17 -25.32 -29.98
C LEU A 6 36.55 -25.44 -28.56
N LEU A 7 36.69 -24.40 -27.75
CA LEU A 7 36.12 -24.34 -26.41
C LEU A 7 34.63 -23.96 -26.54
N LEU A 8 33.76 -24.97 -26.57
CA LEU A 8 32.30 -24.81 -26.51
C LEU A 8 31.91 -24.26 -25.14
N PHE A 9 31.73 -22.94 -25.04
CA PHE A 9 31.06 -22.32 -23.91
C PHE A 9 29.59 -22.72 -23.95
N VAL A 10 29.24 -23.79 -23.24
CA VAL A 10 27.85 -24.09 -22.88
C VAL A 10 27.41 -23.00 -21.91
N SER A 11 26.80 -21.94 -22.44
CA SER A 11 26.13 -20.95 -21.63
C SER A 11 24.92 -21.62 -20.98
N VAL A 12 25.11 -22.13 -19.76
CA VAL A 12 24.00 -22.51 -18.89
C VAL A 12 23.24 -21.22 -18.64
N THR A 13 22.16 -20.99 -19.39
CA THR A 13 21.22 -19.93 -19.09
C THR A 13 20.64 -20.26 -17.74
N LEU A 14 21.16 -19.64 -16.68
CA LEU A 14 20.56 -19.66 -15.36
C LEU A 14 19.20 -18.97 -15.50
N TRP A 15 18.15 -19.77 -15.70
CA TRP A 15 16.78 -19.29 -15.61
C TRP A 15 16.55 -18.93 -14.15
N ALA A 16 16.82 -17.67 -13.81
CA ALA A 16 16.41 -17.13 -12.53
C ALA A 16 14.89 -17.34 -12.44
N ASN A 17 14.46 -18.15 -11.47
CA ASN A 17 13.05 -18.42 -11.23
C ASN A 17 12.36 -17.08 -11.00
N ARG A 18 11.53 -16.65 -11.98
CA ARG A 18 10.79 -15.40 -11.89
C ARG A 18 9.80 -15.51 -10.75
N ILE A 19 9.78 -14.52 -9.87
CA ILE A 19 8.82 -14.50 -8.77
C ILE A 19 7.41 -14.29 -9.34
N THR A 20 6.48 -15.15 -8.96
CA THR A 20 5.07 -15.08 -9.33
C THR A 20 4.22 -14.65 -8.12
N PRO A 21 2.95 -14.28 -8.32
CA PRO A 21 2.05 -14.01 -7.20
C PRO A 21 1.87 -15.22 -6.26
N SER A 22 2.18 -16.44 -6.70
CA SER A 22 2.07 -17.64 -5.86
C SER A 22 3.15 -17.68 -4.78
N GLU A 23 4.39 -17.28 -5.10
CA GLU A 23 5.46 -17.16 -4.10
C GLU A 23 5.18 -16.01 -3.13
N VAL A 24 4.67 -14.87 -3.63
CA VAL A 24 4.26 -13.76 -2.76
C VAL A 24 3.11 -14.16 -1.84
N TYR A 25 2.14 -14.93 -2.35
CA TYR A 25 1.06 -15.47 -1.54
C TYR A 25 1.58 -16.42 -0.46
N ALA A 26 2.52 -17.30 -0.79
CA ALA A 26 3.16 -18.20 0.16
C ALA A 26 3.83 -17.42 1.30
N GLU A 27 4.56 -16.35 0.97
CA GLU A 27 5.18 -15.45 1.95
C GLU A 27 4.13 -14.78 2.84
N SER A 28 3.03 -14.31 2.26
CA SER A 28 1.94 -13.72 3.06
C SER A 28 1.34 -14.70 4.07
N MET A 29 1.28 -15.99 3.75
CA MET A 29 0.80 -17.00 4.68
C MET A 29 1.76 -17.20 5.86
N ILE A 30 3.06 -17.04 5.67
CA ILE A 30 4.05 -17.06 6.76
C ILE A 30 3.86 -15.83 7.65
N ILE A 31 3.72 -14.64 7.05
CA ILE A 31 3.44 -13.40 7.79
C ILE A 31 2.18 -13.59 8.65
N ARG A 32 1.11 -14.16 8.07
CA ARG A 32 -0.11 -14.48 8.81
C ARG A 32 0.16 -15.37 10.02
N GLN A 33 0.91 -16.46 9.85
CA GLN A 33 1.24 -17.38 10.95
C GLN A 33 2.02 -16.70 12.07
N HIS A 34 2.96 -15.81 11.73
CA HIS A 34 3.68 -14.99 12.73
C HIS A 34 2.72 -14.07 13.50
N VAL A 35 1.80 -13.38 12.81
CA VAL A 35 0.84 -12.48 13.48
C VAL A 35 -0.16 -13.27 14.35
N GLU A 36 -0.66 -14.40 13.88
CA GLU A 36 -1.53 -15.30 14.67
C GLU A 36 -0.80 -15.84 15.90
N PHE A 37 0.48 -16.24 15.77
CA PHE A 37 1.30 -16.64 16.92
C PHE A 37 1.49 -15.50 17.93
N LEU A 38 1.69 -14.26 17.47
CA LEU A 38 1.78 -13.12 18.38
C LEU A 38 0.46 -12.87 19.12
N LEU A 39 -0.69 -12.98 18.44
CA LEU A 39 -2.00 -12.89 19.10
C LEU A 39 -2.14 -13.94 20.21
N ASP A 40 -1.76 -15.20 19.93
CA ASP A 40 -1.78 -16.28 20.91
C ASP A 40 -0.81 -16.03 22.07
N TYR A 41 0.42 -15.58 21.77
CA TYR A 41 1.45 -15.25 22.76
C TYR A 41 0.98 -14.19 23.76
N TYR A 42 0.31 -13.14 23.26
CA TYR A 42 -0.27 -12.08 24.09
C TYR A 42 -1.66 -12.43 24.64
N LYS A 43 -2.18 -13.63 24.36
CA LYS A 43 -3.52 -14.11 24.78
C LYS A 43 -4.65 -13.17 24.31
N ILE A 44 -4.48 -12.59 23.12
CA ILE A 44 -5.46 -11.71 22.50
C ILE A 44 -6.49 -12.58 21.76
N MET A 45 -7.68 -12.67 22.34
CA MET A 45 -8.78 -13.41 21.71
C MET A 45 -9.26 -12.67 20.46
N TYR A 46 -9.42 -13.41 19.37
CA TYR A 46 -10.02 -12.91 18.13
C TYR A 46 -10.92 -13.97 17.51
N ASN A 47 -11.90 -13.55 16.71
CA ASN A 47 -12.78 -14.44 15.96
C ASN A 47 -12.37 -14.45 14.47
N PRO A 48 -11.75 -15.52 13.95
CA PRO A 48 -11.31 -15.59 12.55
C PRO A 48 -12.44 -15.34 11.54
N GLU A 49 -13.68 -15.75 11.85
CA GLU A 49 -14.83 -15.56 10.97
C GLU A 49 -15.26 -14.10 10.92
N GLU A 50 -15.23 -13.38 12.04
CA GLU A 50 -15.51 -11.95 12.08
C GLU A 50 -14.45 -11.16 11.30
N ILE A 51 -13.18 -11.56 11.43
CA ILE A 51 -12.10 -10.97 10.62
C ILE A 51 -12.35 -11.20 9.13
N ALA A 52 -12.75 -12.40 8.73
CA ALA A 52 -13.10 -12.69 7.34
C ALA A 52 -14.31 -11.87 6.85
N LYS A 53 -15.35 -11.74 7.69
CA LYS A 53 -16.57 -10.96 7.38
C LYS A 53 -16.29 -9.47 7.21
N ARG A 54 -15.46 -8.86 8.06
CA ARG A 54 -15.12 -7.41 7.97
C ARG A 54 -14.18 -7.09 6.82
N THR A 55 -13.27 -8.02 6.49
CA THR A 55 -12.26 -7.81 5.44
C THR A 55 -12.80 -7.99 4.03
N ARG A 56 -13.99 -8.61 3.88
CA ARG A 56 -14.73 -8.82 2.62
C ARG A 56 -13.82 -8.99 1.40
N PHE A 57 -13.52 -10.24 1.05
CA PHE A 57 -12.81 -10.55 -0.19
C PHE A 57 -13.44 -9.80 -1.38
N THR A 58 -12.68 -8.86 -1.94
CA THR A 58 -13.10 -8.13 -3.14
C THR A 58 -12.66 -8.91 -4.37
N ARG A 59 -13.45 -8.79 -5.42
CA ARG A 59 -13.19 -9.37 -6.74
C ARG A 59 -12.46 -8.39 -7.66
N THR A 60 -12.13 -7.20 -7.15
CA THR A 60 -11.29 -6.21 -7.83
C THR A 60 -10.01 -6.87 -8.34
N LYS A 61 -9.68 -6.62 -9.61
CA LYS A 61 -8.46 -7.12 -10.27
C LYS A 61 -7.28 -6.22 -9.94
N PHE A 62 -6.74 -6.37 -8.73
CA PHE A 62 -5.60 -5.59 -8.29
C PHE A 62 -4.36 -5.85 -9.13
N GLN A 63 -3.50 -4.84 -9.18
CA GLN A 63 -2.19 -4.92 -9.81
C GLN A 63 -1.08 -5.00 -8.75
N PRO A 64 0.15 -5.44 -9.12
CA PRO A 64 1.26 -5.58 -8.19
C PRO A 64 1.54 -4.33 -7.33
N ARG A 65 1.35 -3.12 -7.89
CA ARG A 65 1.50 -1.85 -7.15
C ARG A 65 0.53 -1.70 -5.97
N ASN A 66 -0.70 -2.19 -6.10
CA ASN A 66 -1.68 -2.14 -5.01
C ASN A 66 -1.29 -3.12 -3.90
N VAL A 67 -0.76 -4.30 -4.28
CA VAL A 67 -0.24 -5.30 -3.34
C VAL A 67 0.97 -4.76 -2.58
N TRP A 68 1.90 -4.11 -3.29
CA TRP A 68 3.07 -3.47 -2.69
C TRP A 68 2.65 -2.43 -1.64
N GLN A 69 1.70 -1.57 -1.97
CA GLN A 69 1.18 -0.57 -1.04
C GLN A 69 0.46 -1.21 0.16
N ARG A 70 -0.20 -2.36 -0.01
CA ARG A 70 -0.76 -3.10 1.14
C ARG A 70 0.35 -3.62 2.06
N GLY A 71 1.50 -4.01 1.50
CA GLY A 71 2.69 -4.32 2.29
C GLY A 71 3.25 -3.10 3.04
N TYR A 72 3.22 -1.90 2.44
CA TYR A 72 3.59 -0.65 3.13
C TYR A 72 2.69 -0.40 4.36
N GLU A 73 1.38 -0.58 4.24
CA GLU A 73 0.44 -0.46 5.36
C GLU A 73 0.81 -1.40 6.51
N LEU A 74 1.19 -2.66 6.23
CA LEU A 74 1.63 -3.58 7.26
C LEU A 74 2.87 -3.07 8.00
N LEU A 75 3.83 -2.44 7.32
CA LEU A 75 4.98 -1.81 8.00
C LEU A 75 4.56 -0.65 8.91
N VAL A 76 3.53 0.11 8.54
CA VAL A 76 2.95 1.14 9.42
C VAL A 76 2.32 0.51 10.66
N LYS A 77 1.60 -0.60 10.51
CA LYS A 77 1.01 -1.32 11.66
C LYS A 77 2.06 -2.00 12.55
N ILE A 78 3.15 -2.50 11.97
CA ILE A 78 4.33 -2.97 12.72
C ILE A 78 4.95 -1.81 13.51
N ASN A 79 5.03 -0.61 12.93
CA ASN A 79 5.51 0.56 13.67
C ASN A 79 4.65 0.92 14.88
N ILE A 80 3.32 0.78 14.78
CA ILE A 80 2.42 0.96 15.93
C ILE A 80 2.72 -0.07 17.02
N LEU A 81 2.89 -1.33 16.63
CA LEU A 81 3.25 -2.41 17.55
C LEU A 81 4.61 -2.19 18.22
N ARG A 82 5.58 -1.69 17.48
CA ARG A 82 6.92 -1.34 17.98
C ARG A 82 6.85 -0.20 18.99
N GLU A 83 6.13 0.87 18.67
CA GLU A 83 5.96 2.02 19.57
C GLU A 83 5.28 1.60 20.89
N SER A 84 4.26 0.73 20.84
CA SER A 84 3.58 0.25 22.06
C SER A 84 4.47 -0.59 22.97
N HIS A 85 5.58 -1.12 22.45
CA HIS A 85 6.60 -1.87 23.19
C HIS A 85 7.90 -1.08 23.41
N GLY A 86 7.90 0.24 23.19
CA GLY A 86 9.06 1.09 23.42
C GLY A 86 10.22 0.89 22.43
N LEU A 87 9.97 0.27 21.27
CA LEU A 87 10.95 0.08 20.21
C LEU A 87 10.92 1.24 19.22
N SER A 88 12.09 1.60 18.67
CA SER A 88 12.20 2.63 17.64
C SER A 88 11.44 2.27 16.37
N ARG A 89 10.83 3.27 15.72
CA ARG A 89 10.19 3.09 14.42
C ARG A 89 11.21 2.72 13.33
N ILE A 90 10.73 1.97 12.36
CA ILE A 90 11.41 1.76 11.08
C ILE A 90 10.84 2.76 10.07
N GLU A 91 11.69 3.23 9.16
CA GLU A 91 11.24 4.05 8.05
C GLU A 91 10.80 3.14 6.89
N PRO A 92 9.50 3.12 6.51
CA PRO A 92 9.06 2.39 5.33
C PRO A 92 9.76 2.93 4.09
N VAL A 93 10.24 2.04 3.21
CA VAL A 93 10.89 2.47 1.95
C VAL A 93 9.81 2.81 0.95
N GLY A 94 9.95 3.96 0.29
CA GLY A 94 9.12 4.34 -0.84
C GLY A 94 9.52 3.58 -2.11
N MET A 95 8.66 3.64 -3.13
CA MET A 95 8.91 3.03 -4.43
C MET A 95 9.18 4.12 -5.47
N GLU A 96 10.11 3.86 -6.38
CA GLU A 96 10.28 4.68 -7.57
C GLU A 96 9.05 4.56 -8.47
N PRO A 97 8.56 5.67 -9.06
CA PRO A 97 7.46 5.63 -9.99
C PRO A 97 7.74 4.75 -11.21
N VAL A 98 6.89 3.74 -11.40
CA VAL A 98 6.93 2.84 -12.56
C VAL A 98 5.52 2.65 -13.11
N GLU A 99 5.40 2.52 -14.44
CA GLU A 99 4.11 2.24 -15.09
C GLU A 99 3.60 0.85 -14.71
N LYS A 100 4.48 -0.16 -14.77
CA LYS A 100 4.20 -1.55 -14.43
C LYS A 100 5.20 -2.05 -13.41
N LEU A 101 4.72 -2.28 -12.19
CA LEU A 101 5.57 -2.78 -11.11
C LEU A 101 5.95 -4.24 -11.33
N ASN A 102 7.26 -4.53 -11.22
CA ASN A 102 7.79 -5.90 -11.24
C ASN A 102 7.31 -6.67 -9.99
N PRO A 103 6.72 -7.88 -10.12
CA PRO A 103 6.40 -8.75 -9.00
C PRO A 103 7.53 -8.98 -7.99
N ASP A 104 8.80 -8.97 -8.42
CA ASP A 104 9.96 -9.10 -7.54
C ASP A 104 9.96 -8.02 -6.43
N MET A 105 9.49 -6.80 -6.75
CA MET A 105 9.38 -5.71 -5.78
C MET A 105 8.30 -5.99 -4.74
N VAL A 106 7.20 -6.63 -5.14
CA VAL A 106 6.14 -7.03 -4.20
C VAL A 106 6.65 -8.11 -3.26
N TYR A 107 7.38 -9.09 -3.79
CA TYR A 107 8.01 -10.13 -2.99
C TYR A 107 9.04 -9.55 -2.00
N GLY A 108 9.89 -8.64 -2.46
CA GLY A 108 10.85 -7.93 -1.60
C GLY A 108 10.13 -7.16 -0.48
N GLN A 109 8.99 -6.55 -0.77
CA GLN A 109 8.18 -5.87 0.25
C GLN A 109 7.59 -6.85 1.28
N THR A 110 7.08 -8.01 0.86
CA THR A 110 6.58 -9.04 1.80
C THR A 110 7.70 -9.65 2.64
N GLN A 111 8.88 -9.92 2.05
CA GLN A 111 10.07 -10.36 2.77
C GLN A 111 10.47 -9.34 3.83
N ARG A 112 10.40 -8.05 3.51
CA ARG A 112 10.67 -6.99 4.48
C ARG A 112 9.67 -7.00 5.63
N VAL A 113 8.37 -7.11 5.36
CA VAL A 113 7.34 -7.21 6.42
C VAL A 113 7.65 -8.40 7.35
N LEU A 114 7.99 -9.56 6.79
CA LEU A 114 8.35 -10.73 7.59
C LEU A 114 9.64 -10.52 8.40
N ALA A 115 10.66 -9.93 7.81
CA ALA A 115 11.92 -9.64 8.49
C ALA A 115 11.71 -8.70 9.68
N GLU A 116 10.89 -7.66 9.53
CA GLU A 116 10.60 -6.70 10.60
C GLU A 116 9.79 -7.32 11.75
N LEU A 117 8.88 -8.25 11.45
CA LEU A 117 8.20 -9.07 12.47
C LEU A 117 9.20 -9.93 13.24
N ARG A 118 10.11 -10.62 12.54
CA ARG A 118 11.14 -11.44 13.20
C ARG A 118 12.09 -10.62 14.06
N ILE A 119 12.48 -9.42 13.60
CA ILE A 119 13.29 -8.49 14.39
C ILE A 119 12.53 -8.08 15.66
N PHE A 120 11.24 -7.77 15.54
CA PHE A 120 10.39 -7.45 16.69
C PHE A 120 10.35 -8.62 17.70
N GLU A 121 10.09 -9.84 17.24
CA GLU A 121 10.06 -11.07 18.06
C GLU A 121 11.37 -11.28 18.81
N VAL A 122 12.52 -11.21 18.11
CA VAL A 122 13.85 -11.35 18.69
C VAL A 122 14.13 -10.28 19.74
N ARG A 123 13.77 -9.01 19.47
CA ARG A 123 13.98 -7.90 20.40
C ARG A 123 13.18 -8.04 21.69
N LEU A 124 12.04 -8.73 21.65
CA LEU A 124 11.21 -9.01 22.83
C LEU A 124 11.50 -10.39 23.45
N GLY A 125 12.48 -11.14 22.94
CA GLY A 125 12.80 -12.48 23.44
C GLY A 125 11.70 -13.53 23.18
N ILE A 126 10.83 -13.28 22.21
CA ILE A 126 9.73 -14.17 21.83
C ILE A 126 10.27 -15.31 20.99
N LYS A 127 10.12 -16.54 21.46
CA LYS A 127 10.56 -17.75 20.75
C LYS A 127 9.46 -18.26 19.82
N VAL A 128 9.52 -17.81 18.56
CA VAL A 128 8.57 -18.24 17.53
C VAL A 128 8.99 -19.58 16.92
N PRO A 129 8.06 -20.54 16.73
CA PRO A 129 8.36 -21.79 16.04
C PRO A 129 8.75 -21.54 14.57
N HIS A 130 9.46 -22.49 13.98
CA HIS A 130 9.75 -22.43 12.55
C HIS A 130 8.50 -22.77 11.74
N PHE A 131 8.04 -21.80 10.92
CA PHE A 131 6.94 -22.03 9.98
C PHE A 131 7.46 -22.47 8.62
N THR A 132 6.86 -23.55 8.09
CA THR A 132 7.23 -24.10 6.78
C THR A 132 6.47 -23.42 5.64
N VAL A 133 7.18 -23.04 4.58
CA VAL A 133 6.59 -22.47 3.37
C VAL A 133 5.78 -23.53 2.64
N LYS A 134 4.46 -23.35 2.57
CA LYS A 134 3.59 -24.15 1.70
C LYS A 134 3.68 -23.64 0.27
N LYS A 135 3.77 -24.55 -0.71
CA LYS A 135 3.69 -24.19 -2.13
C LYS A 135 2.23 -23.89 -2.50
N PHE A 136 2.03 -22.81 -3.25
CA PHE A 136 0.76 -22.44 -3.84
C PHE A 136 0.93 -22.30 -5.35
N TYR A 137 -0.17 -22.42 -6.09
CA TYR A 137 -0.18 -22.32 -7.54
C TYR A 137 -1.36 -21.44 -8.00
N HIS A 138 -1.24 -20.86 -9.19
CA HIS A 138 -2.29 -20.09 -9.87
C HIS A 138 -2.85 -18.92 -9.04
N LYS A 139 -2.04 -18.34 -8.15
CA LYS A 139 -2.44 -17.15 -7.42
C LYS A 139 -2.34 -15.91 -8.30
N THR A 140 -3.19 -14.95 -8.00
CA THR A 140 -3.25 -13.64 -8.65
C THR A 140 -2.83 -12.54 -7.68
N PRO A 141 -2.49 -11.33 -8.16
CA PRO A 141 -2.25 -10.20 -7.27
C PRO A 141 -3.44 -9.89 -6.35
N SER A 142 -4.68 -10.14 -6.80
CA SER A 142 -5.88 -9.99 -5.97
C SER A 142 -5.91 -10.97 -4.80
N ASP A 143 -5.48 -12.21 -4.99
CA ASP A 143 -5.38 -13.19 -3.90
C ASP A 143 -4.37 -12.73 -2.84
N VAL A 144 -3.23 -12.20 -3.28
CA VAL A 144 -2.20 -11.66 -2.38
C VAL A 144 -2.74 -10.43 -1.66
N TYR A 145 -3.37 -9.49 -2.37
CA TYR A 145 -3.97 -8.30 -1.77
C TYR A 145 -4.98 -8.66 -0.68
N ASN A 146 -5.86 -9.63 -0.97
CA ASN A 146 -6.86 -10.10 -0.01
C ASN A 146 -6.22 -10.80 1.21
N SER A 147 -5.14 -11.58 1.02
CA SER A 147 -4.35 -12.16 2.11
C SER A 147 -3.74 -11.08 3.01
N LEU A 148 -3.07 -10.09 2.43
CA LEU A 148 -2.51 -8.96 3.17
C LEU A 148 -3.59 -8.09 3.82
N THR A 149 -4.79 -8.03 3.24
CA THR A 149 -5.96 -7.39 3.86
C THR A 149 -6.41 -8.10 5.12
N TYR A 150 -6.46 -9.43 5.11
CA TYR A 150 -6.73 -10.24 6.29
C TYR A 150 -5.67 -10.03 7.39
N ILE A 151 -4.39 -10.05 7.02
CA ILE A 151 -3.27 -9.82 7.94
C ILE A 151 -3.32 -8.42 8.55
N SER A 152 -3.62 -7.40 7.75
CA SER A 152 -3.79 -6.03 8.23
C SER A 152 -4.86 -5.95 9.32
N ALA A 153 -5.95 -6.71 9.18
CA ALA A 153 -7.01 -6.76 10.17
C ALA A 153 -6.57 -7.52 11.45
N LEU A 154 -5.76 -8.58 11.33
CA LEU A 154 -5.14 -9.23 12.49
C LEU A 154 -4.25 -8.25 13.27
N PHE A 155 -3.49 -7.40 12.58
CA PHE A 155 -2.72 -6.34 13.23
C PHE A 155 -3.58 -5.34 14.00
N ASP A 156 -4.81 -5.05 13.56
CA ASP A 156 -5.71 -4.19 14.34
C ASP A 156 -6.09 -4.85 15.68
N GLN A 157 -6.21 -6.18 15.71
CA GLN A 157 -6.41 -6.92 16.97
C GLN A 157 -5.16 -6.87 17.83
N LEU A 158 -3.99 -7.12 17.23
CA LEU A 158 -2.71 -7.14 17.91
C LEU A 158 -2.32 -5.78 18.51
N ASN A 159 -2.68 -4.69 17.82
CA ASN A 159 -2.46 -3.31 18.28
C ASN A 159 -3.58 -2.78 19.20
N HIS A 160 -4.62 -3.58 19.48
CA HIS A 160 -5.83 -3.17 20.20
C HIS A 160 -6.51 -1.91 19.66
N SER A 161 -6.22 -1.54 18.42
CA SER A 161 -6.67 -0.30 17.81
C SER A 161 -6.49 -0.37 16.30
N GLU A 162 -7.41 0.30 15.61
CA GLU A 162 -7.27 0.63 14.20
C GLU A 162 -6.30 1.79 13.98
N LEU A 163 -6.02 2.10 12.72
CA LEU A 163 -5.24 3.28 12.36
C LEU A 163 -5.94 4.56 12.84
N SER A 164 -5.25 5.38 13.62
CA SER A 164 -5.79 6.68 14.04
C SER A 164 -5.95 7.64 12.84
N PRO A 165 -6.85 8.65 12.92
CA PRO A 165 -6.95 9.68 11.89
C PRO A 165 -5.63 10.42 11.64
N SER A 166 -4.71 10.45 12.60
CA SER A 166 -3.38 11.04 12.38
C SER A 166 -2.51 10.24 11.42
N TYR A 167 -2.62 8.91 11.42
CA TYR A 167 -1.98 8.06 10.40
C TYR A 167 -2.62 8.22 9.02
N VAL A 168 -3.95 8.32 8.97
CA VAL A 168 -4.69 8.54 7.72
C VAL A 168 -4.33 9.89 7.11
N PHE A 169 -4.25 10.95 7.92
CA PHE A 169 -3.84 12.28 7.47
C PHE A 169 -2.38 12.28 6.97
N ALA A 170 -1.48 11.60 7.67
CA ALA A 170 -0.08 11.45 7.25
C ALA A 170 0.03 10.83 5.85
N GLU A 171 -0.77 9.80 5.59
CA GLU A 171 -0.79 9.12 4.29
C GLU A 171 -1.43 10.01 3.21
N ALA A 172 -2.50 10.75 3.53
CA ALA A 172 -3.12 11.71 2.61
C ALA A 172 -2.19 12.87 2.22
N MET A 173 -1.29 13.30 3.11
CA MET A 173 -0.27 14.31 2.80
C MET A 173 0.70 13.85 1.71
N ARG A 174 1.00 12.55 1.63
CA ARG A 174 1.84 12.00 0.56
C ARG A 174 1.19 12.17 -0.82
N ILE A 175 -0.15 12.06 -0.89
CA ILE A 175 -0.92 12.35 -2.12
C ILE A 175 -0.75 13.82 -2.50
N TYR A 176 -0.86 14.71 -1.52
CA TYR A 176 -0.68 16.15 -1.73
C TYR A 176 0.72 16.47 -2.29
N ASP A 177 1.76 15.85 -1.73
CA ASP A 177 3.15 16.04 -2.17
C ASP A 177 3.35 15.49 -3.59
N ASP A 178 2.85 14.30 -3.90
CA ASP A 178 2.91 13.71 -5.23
C ASP A 178 2.19 14.55 -6.28
N LEU A 179 0.99 15.06 -5.98
CA LEU A 179 0.26 15.96 -6.88
C LEU A 179 0.99 17.28 -7.08
N THR A 180 1.62 17.81 -6.03
CA THR A 180 2.41 19.04 -6.12
C THR A 180 3.61 18.85 -7.04
N MET A 181 4.33 17.72 -6.93
CA MET A 181 5.42 17.37 -7.85
C MET A 181 4.94 17.23 -9.30
N ILE A 182 3.78 16.62 -9.53
CA ILE A 182 3.19 16.50 -10.88
C ILE A 182 2.85 17.88 -11.45
N LEU A 183 2.19 18.76 -10.68
CA LEU A 183 1.86 20.12 -11.12
C LEU A 183 3.13 20.90 -11.50
N GLN A 184 4.18 20.83 -10.67
CA GLN A 184 5.47 21.46 -10.94
C GLN A 184 6.10 20.92 -12.23
N LYS A 185 6.12 19.59 -12.41
CA LYS A 185 6.66 18.95 -13.62
C LYS A 185 5.95 19.39 -14.90
N LEU A 186 4.65 19.62 -14.82
CA LEU A 186 3.81 20.08 -15.92
C LEU A 186 3.80 21.62 -16.08
N ASN A 187 4.60 22.35 -15.30
CA ASN A 187 4.61 23.82 -15.23
C ASN A 187 3.22 24.43 -14.98
N ILE A 188 2.37 23.73 -14.22
CA ILE A 188 1.05 24.22 -13.81
C ILE A 188 1.21 25.01 -12.52
N LYS A 189 0.86 26.29 -12.56
CA LYS A 189 0.80 27.11 -11.34
C LYS A 189 -0.34 26.63 -10.44
N ASP A 190 0.00 26.20 -9.23
CA ASP A 190 -0.99 25.81 -8.23
C ASP A 190 -1.58 27.05 -7.53
N ASN A 191 -2.78 27.44 -7.95
CA ASN A 191 -3.56 28.51 -7.30
C ASN A 191 -4.70 27.93 -6.45
N THR A 192 -4.66 26.64 -6.13
CA THR A 192 -5.71 26.02 -5.32
C THR A 192 -5.55 26.37 -3.84
N ILE A 193 -6.67 26.60 -3.18
CA ILE A 193 -6.73 26.74 -1.72
C ILE A 193 -7.44 25.51 -1.12
N PRO A 194 -7.19 25.19 0.17
CA PRO A 194 -7.93 24.16 0.88
C PRO A 194 -9.44 24.33 0.74
N THR A 195 -10.21 23.24 0.72
CA THR A 195 -11.67 23.32 0.80
C THR A 195 -12.10 23.86 2.17
N VAL A 196 -13.34 24.31 2.29
CA VAL A 196 -13.89 24.67 3.61
C VAL A 196 -13.87 23.42 4.49
N ARG A 197 -13.33 23.54 5.70
CA ARG A 197 -13.30 22.44 6.66
C ARG A 197 -14.73 22.13 7.12
N LYS A 198 -15.13 20.87 7.04
CA LYS A 198 -16.43 20.38 7.53
C LYS A 198 -16.27 19.90 8.97
N GLU A 199 -16.57 20.77 9.95
CA GLU A 199 -16.57 20.36 11.35
C GLU A 199 -17.54 19.19 11.57
N GLY A 200 -17.11 18.20 12.37
CA GLY A 200 -17.88 16.98 12.61
C GLY A 200 -17.87 15.97 11.45
N ALA A 201 -17.00 16.12 10.44
CA ALA A 201 -16.84 15.08 9.43
C ALA A 201 -16.47 13.73 10.07
N THR A 202 -16.95 12.66 9.43
CA THR A 202 -16.74 11.26 9.82
C THR A 202 -15.73 10.57 8.89
N PRO A 203 -15.23 9.37 9.22
CA PRO A 203 -14.45 8.58 8.28
C PRO A 203 -15.21 8.27 6.98
N SER A 204 -16.54 8.09 7.01
CA SER A 204 -17.36 7.93 5.80
C SER A 204 -17.34 9.17 4.87
N ASP A 205 -17.31 10.38 5.42
CA ASP A 205 -17.14 11.60 4.61
C ASP A 205 -15.76 11.63 3.93
N SER A 206 -14.72 11.27 4.69
CA SER A 206 -13.35 11.16 4.18
C SER A 206 -13.22 10.09 3.10
N MET A 207 -13.88 8.94 3.29
CA MET A 207 -13.96 7.85 2.33
C MET A 207 -14.60 8.32 1.02
N LYS A 208 -15.77 8.95 1.10
CA LYS A 208 -16.48 9.49 -0.07
C LYS A 208 -15.60 10.47 -0.85
N ARG A 209 -14.89 11.37 -0.15
CA ARG A 209 -13.97 12.31 -0.80
C ARG A 209 -12.78 11.61 -1.47
N SER A 210 -12.25 10.57 -0.82
CA SER A 210 -11.14 9.78 -1.35
C SER A 210 -11.53 9.02 -2.63
N ILE A 211 -12.76 8.47 -2.69
CA ILE A 211 -13.27 7.84 -3.93
C ILE A 211 -13.33 8.86 -5.08
N LEU A 212 -13.79 10.09 -4.84
CA LEU A 212 -13.80 11.13 -5.89
C LEU A 212 -12.39 11.46 -6.41
N VAL A 213 -11.39 11.45 -5.51
CA VAL A 213 -9.98 11.62 -5.90
C VAL A 213 -9.51 10.45 -6.77
N LEU A 214 -9.82 9.22 -6.37
CA LEU A 214 -9.48 8.00 -7.11
C LEU A 214 -10.13 7.99 -8.51
N GLU A 215 -11.42 8.31 -8.61
CA GLU A 215 -12.13 8.45 -9.89
C GLU A 215 -11.47 9.49 -10.80
N SER A 216 -11.02 10.61 -10.23
CA SER A 216 -10.33 11.64 -11.00
C SER A 216 -8.96 11.18 -11.48
N ILE A 217 -8.23 10.38 -10.71
CA ILE A 217 -6.98 9.74 -11.11
C ILE A 217 -7.21 8.72 -12.23
N GLN A 218 -8.23 7.88 -12.12
CA GLN A 218 -8.58 6.92 -13.17
C GLN A 218 -8.93 7.62 -14.50
N ARG A 219 -9.59 8.78 -14.44
CA ARG A 219 -9.82 9.61 -15.65
C ARG A 219 -8.50 10.07 -16.27
N LEU A 220 -7.57 10.61 -15.46
CA LEU A 220 -6.25 11.00 -15.95
C LEU A 220 -5.47 9.82 -16.54
N GLN A 221 -5.55 8.64 -15.92
CA GLN A 221 -4.94 7.42 -16.45
C GLN A 221 -5.51 7.07 -17.82
N ARG A 222 -6.85 7.00 -17.96
CA ARG A 222 -7.51 6.72 -19.24
C ARG A 222 -7.15 7.73 -20.32
N ASP A 223 -7.15 9.01 -19.99
CA ASP A 223 -6.75 10.06 -20.93
C ASP A 223 -5.30 9.84 -21.39
N ALA A 224 -4.42 9.36 -20.51
CA ALA A 224 -3.02 9.06 -20.80
C ALA A 224 -2.78 7.69 -21.44
N GLY A 225 -3.82 6.89 -21.70
CA GLY A 225 -3.66 5.51 -22.19
C GLY A 225 -3.06 4.54 -21.15
N ILE A 226 -3.08 4.91 -19.87
CA ILE A 226 -2.64 4.07 -18.76
C ILE A 226 -3.81 3.17 -18.34
N GLU A 227 -3.53 1.89 -18.13
CA GLU A 227 -4.52 0.92 -17.63
C GLU A 227 -5.05 1.33 -16.24
N SER A 228 -6.37 1.46 -16.12
CA SER A 228 -7.07 1.74 -14.87
C SER A 228 -7.88 0.53 -14.39
N ILE A 229 -7.92 0.31 -13.08
CA ILE A 229 -8.70 -0.75 -12.43
C ILE A 229 -10.03 -0.17 -11.94
N ASP A 230 -11.14 -0.92 -11.99
CA ASP A 230 -12.39 -0.53 -11.32
C ASP A 230 -12.33 -0.83 -9.81
N PHE A 231 -12.56 0.19 -8.99
CA PHE A 231 -12.52 0.13 -7.53
C PHE A 231 -13.90 0.34 -6.89
N SER A 232 -14.98 0.28 -7.67
CA SER A 232 -16.36 0.49 -7.20
C SER A 232 -16.73 -0.39 -6.01
N GLU A 233 -16.27 -1.65 -5.98
CA GLU A 233 -16.50 -2.60 -4.88
C GLU A 233 -15.91 -2.17 -3.53
N LEU A 234 -14.93 -1.25 -3.53
CA LEU A 234 -14.25 -0.83 -2.31
C LEU A 234 -15.00 0.26 -1.54
N TYR A 235 -16.04 0.83 -2.14
CA TYR A 235 -16.87 1.82 -1.45
C TYR A 235 -17.65 1.16 -0.31
N LYS A 236 -17.54 1.77 0.88
CA LYS A 236 -18.29 1.40 2.08
C LYS A 236 -19.11 2.60 2.54
N LYS A 237 -20.41 2.37 2.82
CA LYS A 237 -21.30 3.40 3.38
C LYS A 237 -20.86 3.80 4.79
N GLU A 238 -20.51 2.81 5.60
CA GLU A 238 -19.94 2.96 6.94
C GLU A 238 -18.47 2.58 6.84
N ALA A 239 -17.61 3.58 6.83
CA ALA A 239 -16.17 3.40 6.72
C ALA A 239 -15.52 3.59 8.10
N SER A 240 -14.51 2.79 8.39
CA SER A 240 -13.59 3.03 9.50
C SER A 240 -12.37 3.87 9.05
N PRO A 241 -11.57 4.40 9.98
CA PRO A 241 -10.28 5.01 9.61
C PRO A 241 -9.36 4.08 8.80
N SER A 242 -9.36 2.78 9.08
CA SER A 242 -8.57 1.79 8.34
C SER A 242 -9.06 1.62 6.90
N ASP A 243 -10.37 1.73 6.66
CA ASP A 243 -10.94 1.73 5.32
C ASP A 243 -10.50 2.97 4.52
N VAL A 244 -10.51 4.14 5.15
CA VAL A 244 -10.04 5.39 4.53
C VAL A 244 -8.55 5.30 4.21
N TYR A 245 -7.73 4.78 5.14
CA TYR A 245 -6.30 4.54 4.90
C TYR A 245 -6.08 3.62 3.69
N THR A 246 -6.88 2.56 3.57
CA THR A 246 -6.80 1.59 2.47
C THR A 246 -7.03 2.27 1.11
N ILE A 247 -8.07 3.11 0.98
CA ILE A 247 -8.33 3.85 -0.27
C ILE A 247 -7.23 4.87 -0.57
N ILE A 248 -6.72 5.56 0.44
CA ILE A 248 -5.58 6.48 0.27
C ILE A 248 -4.35 5.73 -0.25
N GLY A 249 -4.07 4.54 0.28
CA GLY A 249 -3.03 3.66 -0.25
C GLY A 249 -3.26 3.35 -1.73
N ILE A 250 -4.48 2.96 -2.11
CA ILE A 250 -4.80 2.70 -3.52
C ILE A 250 -4.55 3.93 -4.38
N ILE A 251 -4.95 5.12 -3.93
CA ILE A 251 -4.68 6.38 -4.63
C ILE A 251 -3.16 6.58 -4.83
N LEU A 252 -2.34 6.37 -3.81
CA LEU A 252 -0.88 6.47 -3.91
C LEU A 252 -0.30 5.47 -4.90
N ALA A 253 -0.81 4.24 -4.93
CA ALA A 253 -0.42 3.24 -5.91
C ALA A 253 -0.79 3.68 -7.33
N GLU A 254 -2.02 4.16 -7.55
CA GLU A 254 -2.51 4.60 -8.87
C GLU A 254 -1.87 5.90 -9.37
N LEU A 255 -1.27 6.71 -8.49
CA LEU A 255 -0.46 7.86 -8.89
C LEU A 255 0.91 7.47 -9.45
N GLN A 256 1.47 6.31 -9.09
CA GLN A 256 2.80 5.89 -9.57
C GLN A 256 2.91 5.80 -11.09
N PRO A 257 1.99 5.16 -11.83
CA PRO A 257 2.07 5.15 -13.29
C PRO A 257 1.89 6.54 -13.91
N ILE A 258 1.09 7.44 -13.30
CA ILE A 258 0.99 8.84 -13.77
C ILE A 258 2.33 9.56 -13.59
N LYS A 259 2.97 9.41 -12.42
CA LYS A 259 4.30 9.98 -12.15
C LYS A 259 5.33 9.47 -13.15
N ALA A 260 5.35 8.17 -13.43
CA ALA A 260 6.23 7.58 -14.43
C ALA A 260 5.97 8.19 -15.83
N TYR A 261 4.69 8.23 -16.24
CA TYR A 261 4.26 8.78 -17.53
C TYR A 261 4.69 10.23 -17.75
N VAL A 262 4.64 11.09 -16.72
CA VAL A 262 5.09 12.49 -16.82
C VAL A 262 6.60 12.66 -16.62
N GLY A 263 7.38 11.57 -16.54
CA GLY A 263 8.83 11.60 -16.43
C GLY A 263 9.37 11.90 -15.03
N LEU A 264 8.64 11.52 -13.97
CA LEU A 264 9.06 11.63 -12.57
C LEU A 264 9.62 10.30 -12.02
N THR A 265 10.29 9.50 -12.85
CA THR A 265 10.77 8.14 -12.50
C THR A 265 11.70 8.07 -11.28
N ASN A 266 12.42 9.17 -10.98
CA ASN A 266 13.37 9.23 -9.86
C ASN A 266 12.81 10.00 -8.65
N LYS A 267 11.50 10.31 -8.65
CA LYS A 267 10.85 11.06 -7.56
C LYS A 267 10.00 10.12 -6.72
N VAL A 268 10.66 9.43 -5.80
CA VAL A 268 10.03 8.53 -4.83
C VAL A 268 9.00 9.29 -3.99
N THR A 269 7.84 8.68 -3.75
CA THR A 269 6.86 9.21 -2.80
C THR A 269 7.46 9.16 -1.39
N PRO A 270 7.59 10.30 -0.67
CA PRO A 270 8.27 10.34 0.62
C PRO A 270 7.56 9.46 1.67
N SER A 271 8.30 9.08 2.71
CA SER A 271 7.76 8.37 3.87
C SER A 271 6.71 9.22 4.60
N ALA A 272 5.69 8.58 5.17
CA ALA A 272 4.68 9.29 5.95
C ALA A 272 5.28 9.93 7.23
N ILE A 273 5.15 11.25 7.37
CA ILE A 273 5.56 11.99 8.58
C ILE A 273 4.51 11.78 9.69
N LYS A 274 4.94 11.74 10.95
CA LYS A 274 4.01 11.63 12.08
C LYS A 274 3.26 12.95 12.28
N TYR A 275 1.94 12.89 12.28
CA TYR A 275 1.07 13.97 12.74
C TYR A 275 0.40 13.57 14.06
N ASN A 276 -0.06 14.56 14.83
CA ASN A 276 -0.78 14.34 16.08
C ASN A 276 -2.09 15.11 16.07
N LYS A 277 -3.07 14.61 16.83
CA LYS A 277 -4.37 15.29 17.08
C LYS A 277 -5.16 15.63 15.81
N LYS A 278 -4.97 14.86 14.74
CA LYS A 278 -5.80 14.97 13.53
C LYS A 278 -7.14 14.30 13.72
N VAL A 279 -8.14 14.83 13.02
CA VAL A 279 -9.52 14.32 13.01
C VAL A 279 -9.99 14.08 11.57
N PRO A 280 -11.09 13.32 11.35
CA PRO A 280 -11.58 13.08 9.98
C PRO A 280 -11.88 14.35 9.17
N ALA A 281 -12.23 15.46 9.81
CA ALA A 281 -12.42 16.75 9.13
C ALA A 281 -11.14 17.27 8.45
N ASP A 282 -9.96 17.01 9.02
CA ASP A 282 -8.69 17.42 8.40
C ASP A 282 -8.40 16.58 7.14
N ILE A 283 -8.74 15.30 7.18
CA ILE A 283 -8.56 14.37 6.05
C ILE A 283 -9.54 14.71 4.92
N GLU A 284 -10.81 14.92 5.24
CA GLU A 284 -11.83 15.31 4.26
C GLU A 284 -11.44 16.62 3.54
N GLN A 285 -10.99 17.62 4.30
CA GLN A 285 -10.53 18.89 3.76
C GLN A 285 -9.31 18.71 2.83
N LEU A 286 -8.31 17.94 3.26
CA LEU A 286 -7.10 17.69 2.48
C LEU A 286 -7.42 16.93 1.18
N MET A 287 -8.28 15.92 1.24
CA MET A 287 -8.72 15.19 0.04
C MET A 287 -9.55 16.07 -0.89
N GLY A 288 -10.34 17.00 -0.35
CA GLY A 288 -11.00 18.05 -1.12
C GLY A 288 -10.01 18.98 -1.85
N TRP A 289 -8.91 19.33 -1.19
CA TRP A 289 -7.84 20.11 -1.81
C TRP A 289 -7.13 19.32 -2.93
N ASN A 290 -6.80 18.04 -2.69
CA ASN A 290 -6.20 17.16 -3.69
C ASN A 290 -7.08 17.02 -4.95
N LEU A 291 -8.41 16.98 -4.79
CA LEU A 291 -9.34 16.96 -5.92
C LEU A 291 -9.29 18.24 -6.77
N ARG A 292 -9.12 19.41 -6.14
CA ARG A 292 -8.92 20.69 -6.85
C ARG A 292 -7.60 20.69 -7.64
N LYS A 293 -6.52 20.16 -7.06
CA LYS A 293 -5.23 20.02 -7.76
C LYS A 293 -5.33 19.11 -8.99
N LEU A 294 -6.00 17.97 -8.85
CA LEU A 294 -6.27 17.07 -9.98
C LEU A 294 -7.06 17.76 -11.10
N SER A 295 -8.02 18.62 -10.74
CA SER A 295 -8.81 19.38 -11.71
C SER A 295 -7.95 20.34 -12.55
N LEU A 296 -6.87 20.91 -11.98
CA LEU A 296 -5.92 21.71 -12.75
C LEU A 296 -5.21 20.86 -13.82
N ILE A 297 -4.77 19.66 -13.46
CA ILE A 297 -4.10 18.73 -14.40
C ILE A 297 -5.04 18.36 -15.56
N SER A 298 -6.30 18.03 -15.26
CA SER A 298 -7.29 17.69 -16.30
C SER A 298 -7.60 18.86 -17.24
N SER A 299 -7.50 20.11 -16.78
CA SER A 299 -7.85 21.28 -17.59
C SER A 299 -6.89 21.55 -18.75
N LEU A 300 -5.62 21.14 -18.64
CA LEU A 300 -4.62 21.34 -19.70
C LEU A 300 -4.94 20.54 -20.96
N ARG A 301 -5.50 19.33 -20.84
CA ARG A 301 -5.75 18.43 -21.96
C ARG A 301 -6.96 18.82 -22.82
N ARG A 302 -7.78 19.75 -22.35
CA ARG A 302 -8.97 20.23 -23.08
C ARG A 302 -8.69 21.45 -23.95
N ARG A 303 -7.47 21.98 -23.91
CA ARG A 303 -7.00 23.09 -24.74
C ARG A 303 -6.19 22.53 -25.91
#